data_AF-A0A2M9IPP0-F1
#
_entry.id   AF-A0A2M9IPP0-F1
#
_cell.length_a   1.000
_cell.length_b   1.000
_cell.length_c   1.000
_cell.angle_alpha   90.00
_cell.angle_beta   90.00
_cell.angle_gamma   90.00
#
_symmetry.space_group_name_H-M   'P 1'
#
loop_
_entity.id
_entity.type
_entity.pdbx_description
1 polymer ?
#
loop_
_entity_poly.entity_id
_entity_poly.type
_entity_poly.pdbx_seq_one_letter_code
_entity_poly.pdbx_strand_id
1 'polypeptide(L)' 'MVEDVRRALMEGKCSLPEVGAVAAGKTRDLPFVMVDADGCEVGPVSAYLRDLMLGDVSPLTCRSYGFGLLRWHRLLWFL' A
#
# COMPACT_ATOMS: atom_id res chain seq x y z
N MET A 1 7.48 16.87 -17.70
CA MET A 1 6.31 15.95 -17.67
C MET A 1 6.21 15.23 -16.33
N VAL A 2 7.21 14.42 -15.93
CA VAL A 2 7.21 13.74 -14.62
C VAL A 2 7.34 14.75 -13.46
N GLU A 3 8.15 15.80 -13.60
CA GLU A 3 8.26 16.86 -12.59
C GLU A 3 6.97 17.65 -12.42
N ASP A 4 6.21 17.84 -13.50
CA ASP A 4 4.94 18.56 -13.49
C ASP A 4 3.86 17.76 -12.77
N VAL A 5 3.80 16.44 -13.01
CA VAL A 5 2.89 15.52 -12.33
C VAL A 5 3.23 15.41 -10.84
N ARG A 6 4.52 15.25 -10.48
CA ARG A 6 4.96 15.23 -9.08
C ARG A 6 4.57 16.51 -8.34
N ARG A 7 4.81 17.67 -8.96
CA ARG A 7 4.45 18.98 -8.41
C ARG A 7 2.95 19.13 -8.24
N ALA A 8 2.16 18.74 -9.25
CA ALA A 8 0.70 18.77 -9.19
C ALA A 8 0.13 17.91 -8.06
N LEU A 9 0.68 16.69 -7.84
CA LEU A 9 0.29 15.83 -6.72
C LEU A 9 0.65 16.45 -5.36
N MET A 10 1.85 17.02 -5.23
CA MET A 10 2.31 17.66 -3.99
C MET A 10 1.50 18.92 -3.65
N GLU A 11 1.09 19.69 -4.66
CA GLU A 11 0.25 20.88 -4.52
C GLU A 11 -1.25 20.56 -4.40
N GLY A 12 -1.65 19.28 -4.48
CA GLY A 12 -3.04 18.86 -4.43
C GLY A 12 -3.88 19.24 -5.65
N LYS A 13 -3.24 19.57 -6.78
CA LYS A 13 -3.90 19.93 -8.05
C LYS A 13 -4.41 18.72 -8.83
N CYS A 14 -3.90 17.53 -8.51
CA CYS A 14 -4.42 16.25 -8.96
C CYS A 14 -4.31 15.22 -7.83
N SER A 15 -4.96 14.07 -7.99
CA SER A 15 -5.01 13.01 -6.97
C SER A 15 -4.44 11.70 -7.53
N LEU A 16 -3.97 10.84 -6.63
CA LEU A 16 -3.61 9.47 -6.98
C LEU A 16 -4.89 8.69 -7.35
N PRO A 17 -4.85 7.81 -8.37
CA PRO A 17 -5.94 6.90 -8.65
C PRO A 17 -6.33 6.08 -7.40
N GLU A 18 -7.62 5.87 -7.18
CA GLU A 18 -8.12 5.07 -6.06
C GLU A 18 -8.07 3.57 -6.34
N VAL A 19 -6.95 3.11 -6.91
CA VAL A 19 -6.75 1.70 -7.27
C VAL A 19 -6.21 0.91 -6.07
N GLY A 20 -6.84 -0.23 -5.79
CA GLY A 20 -6.46 -1.13 -4.71
C GLY A 20 -6.76 -0.58 -3.31
N ALA A 21 -6.58 -1.43 -2.30
CA ALA A 21 -6.88 -1.11 -0.92
C ALA A 21 -5.99 -1.87 0.07
N VAL A 22 -5.92 -1.39 1.31
CA VAL A 22 -5.43 -2.18 2.44
C VAL A 22 -6.63 -2.76 3.16
N ALA A 23 -6.72 -4.08 3.22
CA ALA A 23 -7.80 -4.82 3.86
C ALA A 23 -7.32 -5.59 5.09
N ALA A 24 -8.25 -5.99 5.95
CA ALA A 24 -7.96 -6.90 7.04
C ALA A 24 -7.51 -8.27 6.49
N GLY A 25 -6.38 -8.76 6.99
CA GLY A 25 -5.91 -10.10 6.69
C GLY A 25 -6.61 -11.15 7.55
N LYS A 26 -6.41 -12.42 7.22
CA LYS A 26 -7.11 -13.55 7.86
C LYS A 26 -6.34 -14.21 8.99
N THR A 27 -5.07 -13.86 9.18
CA THR A 27 -4.17 -14.55 10.10
C THR A 27 -3.45 -13.57 11.01
N ARG A 28 -2.95 -14.05 12.16
CA ARG A 28 -2.26 -13.20 13.12
C ARG A 28 -0.89 -12.73 12.62
N ASP A 29 -0.23 -13.56 11.81
CA ASP A 29 1.05 -13.27 11.17
C ASP A 29 0.91 -12.41 9.91
N LEU A 30 -0.30 -12.24 9.40
CA LEU A 30 -0.61 -11.31 8.31
C LEU A 30 -1.94 -10.59 8.62
N PRO A 31 -1.94 -9.62 9.55
CA PRO A 31 -3.15 -8.96 10.02
C PRO A 31 -3.75 -7.98 8.98
N PHE A 32 -2.97 -7.58 7.98
CA PHE A 32 -3.40 -6.72 6.87
C PHE A 32 -2.80 -7.20 5.56
N VAL A 33 -3.55 -7.03 4.47
CA VAL A 33 -3.11 -7.32 3.10
C VAL A 33 -3.35 -6.10 2.21
N MET A 34 -2.55 -5.96 1.16
CA MET A 34 -2.85 -5.03 0.08
C MET A 34 -3.50 -5.81 -1.06
N VAL A 35 -4.59 -5.28 -1.60
CA VAL A 35 -5.28 -5.83 -2.77
C VAL A 35 -5.19 -4.84 -3.94
N ASP A 36 -5.16 -5.38 -5.16
CA ASP A 36 -5.13 -4.60 -6.41
C ASP A 36 -6.54 -4.16 -6.86
N ALA A 37 -6.66 -3.71 -8.11
CA ALA A 37 -7.91 -3.26 -8.72
C ALA A 37 -8.99 -4.36 -8.77
N ASP A 38 -8.57 -5.61 -8.93
CA ASP A 38 -9.44 -6.79 -9.04
C ASP A 38 -9.76 -7.40 -7.66
N GLY A 39 -9.23 -6.80 -6.59
CA GLY A 39 -9.34 -7.32 -5.23
C GLY A 39 -8.40 -8.50 -4.97
N CYS A 40 -7.46 -8.77 -5.87
CA CYS A 40 -6.47 -9.82 -5.71
C CYS A 40 -5.33 -9.38 -4.79
N GLU A 41 -4.86 -10.28 -3.94
CA GLU A 41 -3.78 -10.01 -3.01
C GLU A 41 -2.47 -9.74 -3.75
N VAL A 42 -1.80 -8.63 -3.40
CA VAL A 42 -0.48 -8.30 -3.92
C VAL A 42 0.58 -9.04 -3.09
N GLY A 43 0.89 -10.26 -3.52
CA GLY A 43 1.76 -11.20 -2.81
C GLY A 43 3.08 -10.63 -2.26
N PRO A 44 3.84 -9.81 -3.02
CA PRO A 44 5.08 -9.18 -2.50
C PRO A 44 4.86 -8.30 -1.28
N VAL A 45 3.73 -7.60 -1.19
CA VAL A 45 3.40 -6.77 -0.01
C VAL A 45 3.09 -7.66 1.19
N SER A 46 2.35 -8.75 0.98
CA SER A 46 2.08 -9.72 2.04
C SER A 46 3.33 -10.39 2.58
N ALA A 47 4.29 -10.75 1.71
CA ALA A 47 5.58 -11.29 2.13
C ALA A 47 6.32 -10.30 3.04
N TYR A 48 6.43 -9.04 2.61
CA TYR A 48 7.04 -7.97 3.40
C TYR A 48 6.35 -7.76 4.76
N LEU A 49 5.00 -7.76 4.79
CA LEU A 49 4.26 -7.57 6.04
C LEU A 49 4.40 -8.76 7.00
N ARG A 50 4.53 -10.00 6.50
CA ARG A 50 4.88 -11.16 7.33
C ARG A 50 6.27 -11.02 7.92
N ASP A 51 7.25 -10.61 7.12
CA ASP A 51 8.62 -10.38 7.61
C ASP A 51 8.64 -9.29 8.69
N LEU A 52 7.84 -8.24 8.51
CA LEU A 52 7.69 -7.18 9.50
C LEU A 52 7.11 -7.71 10.83
N MET A 53 6.16 -8.65 10.77
CA MET A 53 5.57 -9.32 11.94
C MET A 53 6.51 -10.27 12.67
N LEU A 54 7.71 -10.55 12.15
CA LEU A 54 8.76 -11.28 12.90
C LEU A 54 9.36 -10.42 14.04
N GLY A 55 9.25 -9.09 13.93
CA GLY A 55 9.66 -8.16 14.98
C GLY A 55 8.56 -7.93 16.02
N ASP A 56 8.91 -7.22 17.11
CA ASP A 56 7.95 -6.79 18.15
C ASP A 56 7.17 -5.54 17.70
N VAL A 57 6.43 -5.69 16.60
CA VAL A 57 5.61 -4.62 16.02
C VAL A 57 4.13 -4.85 16.29
N SER A 58 3.39 -3.76 16.50
CA SER A 58 1.94 -3.86 16.56
C SER A 58 1.34 -4.20 15.17
N PRO A 59 0.20 -4.91 15.11
CA PRO A 59 -0.54 -5.08 13.86
C PRO A 59 -0.88 -3.76 13.15
N LEU A 60 -1.10 -2.68 13.91
CA LEU A 60 -1.37 -1.35 13.35
C LEU A 60 -0.14 -0.74 12.66
N THR A 61 1.07 -1.14 13.06
CA THR A 61 2.30 -0.81 12.32
C THR A 61 2.22 -1.42 10.92
N CYS A 62 1.85 -2.70 10.78
CA CYS A 62 1.66 -3.33 9.47
C CYS A 62 0.60 -2.62 8.63
N ARG A 63 -0.50 -2.16 9.23
CA ARG A 63 -1.52 -1.35 8.53
C ARG A 63 -0.94 -0.06 7.95
N SER A 64 -0.17 0.68 8.75
CA SER A 64 0.48 1.93 8.32
C SER A 64 1.46 1.70 7.17
N TYR A 65 2.28 0.65 7.25
CA TYR A 65 3.19 0.26 6.18
C TYR A 65 2.43 -0.18 4.92
N GLY A 66 1.34 -0.93 5.06
CA GLY A 66 0.45 -1.28 3.95
C GLY A 66 -0.07 -0.05 3.19
N PHE A 67 -0.50 1.00 3.91
CA PHE A 67 -0.94 2.25 3.25
C PHE A 67 0.21 3.01 2.59
N GLY A 68 1.40 2.97 3.17
CA GLY A 68 2.61 3.51 2.55
C GLY A 68 2.93 2.82 1.22
N LEU A 69 2.87 1.48 1.20
CA LEU A 69 3.09 0.68 -0.01
C LEU A 69 1.98 0.88 -1.04
N LEU A 70 0.71 0.97 -0.63
CA LEU A 70 -0.41 1.27 -1.52
C LEU A 70 -0.24 2.60 -2.24
N ARG A 71 0.26 3.64 -1.54
CA ARG A 71 0.57 4.93 -2.15
C ARG A 71 1.63 4.79 -3.25
N TRP A 72 2.72 4.08 -2.97
CA TRP A 72 3.79 3.86 -3.95
C TRP A 72 3.33 2.99 -5.12
N HIS A 73 2.52 1.98 -4.86
CA HIS A 73 1.92 1.14 -5.90
C HIS A 73 1.07 1.98 -6.88
N ARG A 74 0.20 2.86 -6.35
CA ARG A 74 -0.58 3.80 -7.17
C ARG A 74 0.30 4.74 -7.98
N LEU A 75 1.36 5.29 -7.36
CA LEU A 75 2.26 6.24 -8.02
C LEU A 75 3.08 5.59 -9.15
N LEU A 76 3.57 4.37 -8.95
CA LEU A 76 4.53 3.73 -9.87
C LEU A 76 3.87 2.95 -11.01
N TRP A 77 2.62 2.51 -10.84
CA TRP A 77 1.93 1.68 -11.84
C TRP A 77 0.69 2.32 -12.47
N PHE A 78 0.06 3.32 -11.83
CA PHE A 78 -1.24 3.85 -12.28
C PHE A 78 -1.24 5.35 -12.57
N LEU A 79 -0.11 6.02 -12.40
CA LEU A 79 0.07 7.46 -12.64
C LEU A 79 1.01 7.69 -13.83
#